data_AF-A0A2V9S027-F1
#
_entry.id   AF-A0A2V9S027-F1
#
_cell.length_a   1.000
_cell.length_b   1.000
_cell.length_c   1.000
_cell.angle_alpha   90.00
_cell.angle_beta   90.00
_cell.angle_gamma   90.00
#
_symmetry.space_group_name_H-M   'P 1'
#
loop_
_entity.id
_entity.type
_entity.pdbx_description
1 polymer ?
#
loop_
_entity_poly.entity_id
_entity_poly.type
_entity_poly.pdbx_seq_one_letter_code
_entity_poly.pdbx_strand_id
1 'polypeptide(L)'
;MRACVLSVGRHPNPPFNESRVEIRDITGVVLANKDFKSPDGEHGRNVQKAEWSPDSQFFVFSTASSGGHSPWHWQTYFYDRKRKAFKEVDDFTGPVIKRNFRLTAPDWIEVQVQGTAADPSDIVNGHPEKRHLSALH
;
A
#
# COMPACT_ATOMS: atom_id res chain seq x y z
N MET A 1 -0.07 -8.71 17.65
CA MET A 1 -0.57 -8.75 16.26
C MET A 1 0.61 -8.52 15.35
N ARG A 2 0.63 -9.13 14.17
CA ARG A 2 1.67 -8.92 13.15
C ARG A 2 1.04 -8.80 11.78
N ALA A 3 1.71 -8.09 10.87
CA ALA A 3 1.40 -8.13 9.45
C ALA A 3 2.37 -9.10 8.76
N CYS A 4 1.85 -9.92 7.85
CA CYS A 4 2.60 -10.86 7.04
C CYS A 4 2.35 -10.55 5.57
N VAL A 5 3.41 -10.35 4.81
CA VAL A 5 3.35 -10.22 3.34
C VAL A 5 3.77 -11.57 2.76
N LEU A 6 2.85 -12.22 2.06
CA LEU A 6 3.03 -13.55 1.48
C LEU A 6 3.14 -13.44 -0.04
N SER A 7 4.05 -14.21 -0.63
CA SER A 7 4.12 -14.39 -2.08
C SER A 7 3.06 -15.40 -2.52
N VAL A 8 2.17 -15.03 -3.45
CA VAL A 8 1.06 -15.87 -3.95
C VAL A 8 1.00 -15.99 -5.48
N GLY A 9 1.74 -15.16 -6.21
CA GLY A 9 1.85 -15.21 -7.69
C GLY A 9 2.80 -16.29 -8.21
N ARG A 10 2.77 -16.50 -9.53
CA ARG A 10 3.60 -17.51 -10.23
C ARG A 10 4.79 -16.92 -10.99
N HIS A 11 5.00 -15.62 -10.87
CA HIS A 11 6.02 -14.91 -11.64
C HIS A 11 7.41 -15.55 -11.44
N PRO A 12 8.13 -15.89 -12.52
CA PRO A 12 9.37 -16.67 -12.43
C PRO A 12 10.51 -15.94 -11.71
N ASN A 13 10.43 -14.61 -11.64
CA ASN A 13 11.43 -13.75 -10.98
C ASN A 13 10.85 -13.10 -9.72
N PRO A 14 11.20 -13.53 -8.51
CA PRO A 14 10.99 -12.75 -7.29
C PRO A 14 11.76 -11.40 -7.37
N PRO A 15 11.28 -10.32 -6.73
CA PRO A 15 10.11 -10.21 -5.87
C PRO A 15 8.82 -9.85 -6.63
N PHE A 16 8.76 -10.04 -7.95
CA PHE A 16 7.60 -9.63 -8.78
C PHE A 16 6.34 -10.47 -8.57
N ASN A 17 6.43 -11.54 -7.76
CA ASN A 17 5.27 -12.31 -7.37
C ASN A 17 4.22 -11.44 -6.69
N GLU A 18 2.98 -11.61 -7.14
CA GLU A 18 1.81 -11.04 -6.49
C GLU A 18 1.80 -11.37 -5.01
N SER A 19 1.27 -10.45 -4.21
CA SER A 19 1.33 -10.53 -2.76
C SER A 19 -0.05 -10.72 -2.14
N ARG A 20 -0.10 -11.41 -1.00
CA ARG A 20 -1.22 -11.36 -0.08
C ARG A 20 -0.75 -10.77 1.24
N VAL A 21 -1.46 -9.75 1.72
CA VAL A 21 -1.22 -9.17 3.04
C VAL A 21 -2.17 -9.81 4.03
N GLU A 22 -1.65 -10.32 5.13
CA GLU A 22 -2.43 -10.85 6.23
C GLU A 22 -2.11 -10.13 7.53
N ILE A 23 -3.14 -9.78 8.28
CA ILE A 23 -3.03 -9.34 9.66
C ILE A 23 -3.35 -10.53 10.55
N ARG A 24 -2.39 -10.94 11.37
CA ARG A 24 -2.52 -12.09 12.27
C ARG A 24 -2.47 -11.66 13.72
N ASP A 25 -3.23 -12.32 14.57
CA ASP A 25 -3.10 -12.17 16.01
C ASP A 25 -1.79 -12.82 16.53
N ILE A 26 -1.59 -12.82 17.84
CA ILE A 26 -0.39 -13.40 18.45
C ILE A 26 -0.35 -14.94 18.39
N THR A 27 -1.51 -15.58 18.26
CA THR A 27 -1.64 -17.04 18.14
C THR A 27 -1.43 -17.51 16.69
N GLY A 28 -1.47 -16.58 15.74
CA GLY A 28 -1.30 -16.83 14.32
C GLY A 28 -2.61 -16.86 13.53
N VAL A 29 -3.76 -16.66 14.17
CA VAL A 29 -5.07 -16.59 13.51
C VAL A 29 -5.11 -15.35 12.61
N VAL A 30 -5.56 -15.53 11.37
CA VAL A 30 -5.75 -14.45 10.39
C VAL A 30 -7.00 -13.66 10.78
N LEU A 31 -6.81 -12.39 11.12
CA LEU A 31 -7.87 -11.45 11.51
C LEU A 31 -8.43 -10.68 10.31
N ALA A 32 -7.56 -10.37 9.35
CA ALA A 32 -7.92 -9.70 8.11
C ALA A 32 -6.89 -10.05 7.02
N ASN A 33 -7.29 -10.01 5.77
CA ASN A 33 -6.37 -10.16 4.65
C ASN A 33 -6.79 -9.28 3.46
N LYS A 34 -5.82 -8.94 2.61
CA LYS A 34 -6.05 -8.37 1.29
C LYS A 34 -5.19 -9.11 0.28
N ASP A 35 -5.83 -9.75 -0.68
CA ASP A 35 -5.20 -10.57 -1.71
C ASP A 35 -5.07 -9.76 -3.00
N PHE A 36 -3.85 -9.69 -3.53
CA PHE A 36 -3.55 -9.00 -4.80
C PHE A 36 -3.25 -9.99 -5.93
N LYS A 37 -3.57 -11.27 -5.73
CA LYS A 37 -3.45 -12.30 -6.74
C LYS A 37 -4.41 -12.05 -7.90
N SER A 38 -3.92 -12.04 -9.13
CA SER A 38 -4.78 -12.03 -10.31
C SER A 38 -5.25 -13.44 -10.69
N PRO A 39 -6.27 -13.56 -11.57
CA PRO A 39 -6.71 -14.87 -12.05
C PRO A 39 -5.60 -15.67 -12.73
N ASP A 40 -4.75 -15.02 -13.51
CA ASP A 40 -3.63 -15.65 -14.23
C ASP A 40 -2.34 -15.76 -13.40
N GLY A 41 -2.19 -14.97 -12.34
CA GLY A 41 -1.04 -14.99 -11.45
C GLY A 41 0.13 -14.10 -11.88
N GLU A 42 -0.05 -13.30 -12.93
CA GLU A 42 0.97 -12.45 -13.55
C GLU A 42 0.58 -10.96 -13.50
N HIS A 43 -0.71 -10.62 -13.54
CA HIS A 43 -1.19 -9.22 -13.70
C HIS A 43 -1.83 -8.59 -12.44
N GLY A 44 -1.51 -9.10 -11.26
CA GLY A 44 -1.94 -8.58 -9.97
C GLY A 44 -1.01 -7.49 -9.44
N ARG A 45 -0.80 -7.48 -8.13
CA ARG A 45 0.10 -6.50 -7.48
C ARG A 45 0.99 -7.15 -6.44
N ASN A 46 2.20 -6.61 -6.28
CA ASN A 46 3.14 -7.04 -5.25
C ASN A 46 3.46 -5.92 -4.26
N VAL A 47 3.66 -6.27 -3.00
CA VAL A 47 4.04 -5.30 -1.96
C VAL A 47 5.51 -4.94 -2.10
N GLN A 48 5.79 -3.64 -2.06
CA GLN A 48 7.11 -3.08 -2.37
C GLN A 48 7.75 -2.42 -1.16
N LYS A 49 6.95 -1.71 -0.37
CA LYS A 49 7.32 -1.20 0.94
C LYS A 49 6.17 -1.47 1.89
N ALA A 50 6.49 -1.83 3.13
CA ALA A 50 5.51 -1.97 4.19
C ALA A 50 6.11 -1.59 5.54
N GLU A 51 5.33 -0.93 6.40
CA GLU A 51 5.71 -0.59 7.76
C GLU A 51 4.47 -0.37 8.65
N TRP A 52 4.63 -0.60 9.95
CA TRP A 52 3.63 -0.20 10.94
C TRP A 52 3.85 1.26 11.33
N SER A 53 2.77 1.98 11.62
CA SER A 53 2.85 3.26 12.33
C SER A 53 3.53 3.06 13.70
N PRO A 54 4.21 4.09 14.25
CA PRO A 54 4.91 3.97 15.54
C PRO A 54 4.01 3.49 16.69
N ASP A 55 2.73 3.85 16.67
CA ASP A 55 1.72 3.45 17.66
C ASP A 55 1.08 2.06 17.38
N SER A 56 1.49 1.39 16.30
CA SER A 56 0.97 0.10 15.84
C SER A 56 -0.55 0.06 15.65
N GLN A 57 -1.19 1.22 15.38
CA GLN A 57 -2.61 1.29 15.02
C GLN A 57 -2.84 1.13 13.53
N PHE A 58 -1.84 1.42 12.71
CA PHE A 58 -1.94 1.35 11.25
C PHE A 58 -0.81 0.53 10.65
N PHE A 59 -1.13 -0.34 9.70
CA PHE A 59 -0.13 -1.00 8.87
C PHE A 59 -0.24 -0.49 7.45
N VAL A 60 0.80 0.19 6.96
CA VAL A 60 0.80 0.84 5.65
C VAL A 60 1.70 0.05 4.70
N PHE A 61 1.27 -0.09 3.46
CA PHE A 61 2.07 -0.72 2.43
C PHE A 61 1.77 -0.15 1.04
N SER A 62 2.80 -0.03 0.22
CA SER A 62 2.70 0.35 -1.19
C SER A 62 2.87 -0.88 -2.06
N THR A 63 2.20 -0.87 -3.20
CA THR A 63 2.20 -1.98 -4.15
C THR A 63 2.64 -1.52 -5.54
N ALA A 64 3.26 -2.40 -6.31
CA ALA A 64 3.47 -2.21 -7.75
C ALA A 64 2.68 -3.24 -8.55
N SER A 65 2.37 -2.91 -9.80
CA SER A 65 1.78 -3.86 -10.75
C SER A 65 2.80 -4.94 -11.09
N SER A 66 2.44 -6.21 -10.97
CA SER A 66 3.34 -7.32 -11.32
C SER A 66 3.47 -7.47 -12.84
N GLY A 67 2.42 -7.16 -13.60
CA GLY A 67 2.40 -7.28 -15.07
C GLY A 67 2.90 -6.03 -15.82
N GLY A 68 3.45 -5.03 -15.12
CA GLY A 68 4.00 -3.83 -15.74
C GLY A 68 2.97 -2.78 -16.20
N HIS A 69 1.67 -3.00 -15.99
CA HIS A 69 0.66 -1.97 -16.21
C HIS A 69 0.82 -0.80 -15.24
N SER A 70 0.74 0.42 -15.75
CA SER A 70 0.89 1.66 -14.96
C SER A 70 2.15 1.62 -14.07
N PRO A 71 3.36 1.52 -14.65
CA PRO A 71 4.61 1.37 -13.87
C PRO A 71 4.91 2.58 -12.97
N TRP A 72 4.22 3.69 -13.22
CA TRP A 72 4.26 4.91 -12.42
C TRP A 72 3.35 4.87 -11.18
N HIS A 73 2.37 3.94 -11.08
CA HIS A 73 1.35 3.93 -10.03
C HIS A 73 1.68 2.95 -8.90
N TRP A 74 1.97 3.52 -7.73
CA TRP A 74 2.34 2.82 -6.50
C TRP A 74 1.19 2.81 -5.50
N GLN A 75 0.05 2.24 -5.90
CA GLN A 75 -1.17 2.18 -5.10
C GLN A 75 -0.86 1.77 -3.65
N THR A 76 -1.25 2.64 -2.72
CA THR A 76 -0.86 2.55 -1.32
C THR A 76 -2.09 2.30 -0.46
N TYR A 77 -1.92 1.40 0.51
CA TYR A 77 -2.98 0.93 1.37
C TYR A 77 -2.59 1.10 2.82
N PHE A 78 -3.59 1.17 3.69
CA PHE A 78 -3.39 1.01 5.12
C PHE A 78 -4.45 0.10 5.73
N TYR A 79 -4.05 -0.70 6.71
CA TYR A 79 -4.95 -1.41 7.61
C TYR A 79 -5.16 -0.58 8.87
N ASP A 80 -6.41 -0.28 9.19
CA ASP A 80 -6.81 0.32 10.47
C ASP A 80 -7.13 -0.79 11.47
N ARG A 81 -6.33 -0.87 12.53
CA ARG A 81 -6.49 -1.90 13.58
C ARG A 81 -7.79 -1.76 14.37
N LYS A 82 -8.26 -0.54 14.62
CA LYS A 82 -9.49 -0.28 15.38
C LYS A 82 -10.71 -0.69 14.56
N ARG A 83 -10.70 -0.38 13.26
CA ARG A 83 -11.80 -0.70 12.33
C ARG A 83 -11.70 -2.10 11.71
N LYS A 84 -10.55 -2.77 11.84
CA LYS A 84 -10.24 -4.08 11.25
C LYS A 84 -10.44 -4.11 9.74
N ALA A 85 -10.07 -3.03 9.06
CA ALA A 85 -10.34 -2.86 7.64
C ALA A 85 -9.12 -2.29 6.89
N PHE A 86 -8.96 -2.70 5.63
CA PHE A 86 -8.01 -2.09 4.71
C PHE A 86 -8.68 -0.95 3.94
N LYS A 87 -7.94 0.13 3.71
CA LYS A 87 -8.35 1.28 2.90
C LYS A 87 -7.22 1.69 1.96
N GLU A 88 -7.58 2.41 0.91
CA GLU A 88 -6.65 2.95 -0.07
C GLU A 88 -6.31 4.39 0.30
N VAL A 89 -5.02 4.72 0.31
CA VAL A 89 -4.56 6.10 0.54
C VAL A 89 -4.90 6.96 -0.67
N ASP A 90 -4.81 6.37 -1.86
CA ASP A 90 -5.12 7.01 -3.15
C ASP A 90 -6.51 7.66 -3.18
N ASP A 91 -7.51 7.06 -2.50
CA ASP A 91 -8.88 7.61 -2.38
C ASP A 91 -8.92 8.99 -1.68
N PHE A 92 -7.91 9.32 -0.86
CA PHE A 92 -7.87 10.53 -0.03
C PHE A 92 -6.76 11.52 -0.43
N THR A 93 -5.83 11.09 -1.28
CA THR A 93 -4.68 11.89 -1.72
C THR A 93 -4.59 12.05 -3.23
N GLY A 94 -5.28 11.22 -4.00
CA GLY A 94 -5.01 11.03 -5.42
C GLY A 94 -3.93 9.95 -5.67
N PRO A 95 -3.67 9.59 -6.95
CA PRO A 95 -2.82 8.47 -7.32
C PRO A 95 -1.39 8.62 -6.81
N VAL A 96 -0.89 7.63 -6.05
CA VAL A 96 0.49 7.66 -5.52
C VAL A 96 1.50 7.29 -6.62
N ILE A 97 2.53 8.13 -6.82
CA ILE A 97 3.47 8.00 -7.95
C ILE A 97 4.90 7.60 -7.54
N LYS A 98 5.19 7.48 -6.24
CA LYS A 98 6.48 6.97 -5.74
C LYS A 98 6.28 5.79 -4.80
N ARG A 99 7.16 4.80 -4.92
CA ARG A 99 7.21 3.59 -4.07
C ARG A 99 7.23 3.91 -2.58
N ASN A 100 8.05 4.89 -2.21
CA ASN A 100 8.36 5.18 -0.82
C ASN A 100 7.39 6.24 -0.28
N PHE A 101 6.70 5.88 0.79
CA PHE A 101 5.99 6.82 1.67
C PHE A 101 6.82 7.07 2.93
N ARG A 102 6.42 8.03 3.76
CA ARG A 102 7.02 8.27 5.09
C ARG A 102 5.93 8.21 6.15
N LEU A 103 6.13 7.37 7.17
CA LEU A 103 5.33 7.39 8.39
C LEU A 103 6.02 8.20 9.49
N THR A 104 5.27 9.06 10.14
CA THR A 104 5.74 9.79 11.33
C THR A 104 4.69 9.73 12.44
N ALA A 105 5.15 9.77 13.69
CA ALA A 105 4.26 9.71 14.84
C ALA A 105 3.23 10.86 14.86
N PRO A 106 2.01 10.63 15.37
CA PRO A 106 1.50 9.31 15.80
C PRO A 106 1.14 8.41 14.60
N ASP A 107 0.50 8.97 13.57
CA ASP A 107 -0.13 8.23 12.48
C ASP A 107 -0.16 9.03 11.17
N TRP A 108 0.83 9.92 10.97
CA TRP A 108 0.95 10.68 9.74
C TRP A 108 1.55 9.84 8.62
N ILE A 109 0.93 9.89 7.46
CA ILE A 109 1.49 9.40 6.21
C ILE A 109 1.80 10.57 5.27
N GLU A 110 2.96 10.52 4.64
CA GLU A 110 3.34 11.40 3.54
C GLU A 110 3.66 10.57 2.29
N VAL A 111 3.01 10.92 1.18
CA VAL A 111 3.13 10.26 -0.12
C VAL A 111 3.44 11.30 -1.20
N GLN A 112 4.00 10.87 -2.32
CA GLN A 112 4.10 11.68 -3.53
C GLN A 112 2.97 11.25 -4.46
N VAL A 113 2.11 12.19 -4.85
CA VAL A 113 0.93 11.93 -5.68
C VAL A 113 1.02 12.62 -7.02
N GLN A 114 0.24 12.11 -7.98
CA GLN A 114 0.16 12.64 -9.33
C GLN A 114 -0.33 14.08 -9.34
N GLY A 115 0.20 14.84 -10.29
CA GLY A 115 -0.22 16.18 -10.61
C GLY A 115 0.52 17.22 -9.78
N THR A 116 0.38 18.47 -10.19
CA THR A 116 0.78 19.67 -9.46
C THR A 116 -0.28 20.75 -9.73
N ALA A 117 -0.19 21.88 -9.04
CA ALA A 117 -1.08 23.01 -9.32
C ALA A 117 -0.97 23.53 -10.77
N ALA A 118 0.21 23.38 -11.39
CA ALA A 118 0.47 23.84 -12.75
C ALA A 118 0.21 22.75 -13.81
N ASP A 119 0.38 21.48 -13.45
CA ASP A 119 0.22 20.33 -14.33
C ASP A 119 -0.42 19.14 -13.59
N PRO A 120 -1.75 18.95 -13.69
CA PRO A 120 -2.46 17.83 -13.07
C PRO A 120 -2.03 16.45 -13.58
N SER A 121 -1.32 16.37 -14.70
CA SER A 121 -0.88 15.10 -15.31
C SER A 121 0.53 14.69 -14.90
N ASP A 122 1.27 15.51 -14.14
CA ASP A 122 2.65 15.24 -13.75
C ASP A 122 2.79 13.95 -12.91
N ILE A 123 3.31 12.91 -13.54
CA ILE A 123 3.67 11.62 -12.92
C ILE A 123 5.17 11.48 -12.65
N VAL A 124 5.97 12.48 -13.04
CA VAL A 124 7.43 12.46 -12.88
C VAL A 124 7.82 13.07 -11.54
N ASN A 125 7.33 14.28 -11.24
CA ASN A 125 7.61 14.96 -9.98
C ASN A 125 6.42 14.81 -9.03
N GLY A 126 5.24 15.19 -9.50
CA GLY A 126 4.02 15.23 -8.68
C GLY A 126 4.15 16.21 -7.52
N HIS A 127 3.40 15.98 -6.44
CA HIS A 127 3.50 16.77 -5.21
C HIS A 127 3.39 15.91 -3.95
N PRO A 128 3.98 16.36 -2.82
CA PRO A 128 3.78 15.72 -1.53
C PRO A 128 2.35 15.96 -1.03
N GLU A 129 1.71 14.89 -0.57
CA GLU A 129 0.47 14.95 0.19
C GLU A 129 0.68 14.30 1.56
N LYS A 130 0.21 14.99 2.61
CA LYS A 130 0.34 14.55 4.00
C LYS A 130 -1.04 14.43 4.65
N ARG A 131 -1.31 13.29 5.29
CA ARG A 131 -2.60 12.98 5.92
C ARG A 131 -2.43 12.28 7.27
N HIS A 132 -3.39 12.48 8.17
CA HIS A 132 -3.56 11.65 9.36
C HIS A 132 -4.35 10.39 8.99
N LEU A 133 -3.78 9.21 9.21
CA LEU A 133 -4.45 7.94 8.89
C LEU A 133 -5.75 7.76 9.69
N SER A 134 -5.79 8.20 10.95
CA SER A 134 -7.01 8.16 11.78
C SER A 134 -8.17 9.00 11.23
N ALA A 135 -7.89 10.02 10.42
CA ALA A 135 -8.88 10.90 9.82
C ALA A 135 -9.43 10.35 8.48
N LEU A 136 -8.81 9.34 7.88
CA LEU A 136 -9.24 8.77 6.59
C LEU A 136 -10.35 7.74 6.84
N HIS A 137 -11.62 8.15 6.72
CA HIS A 137 -12.75 7.25 6.96
C HIS A 137 -13.82 7.19 5.88
#